data_AF-A0A660Y326-F1
#
_entry.id   AF-A0A660Y326-F1
#
_cell.length_a   1.000
_cell.length_b   1.000
_cell.length_c   1.000
_cell.angle_alpha   90.00
_cell.angle_beta   90.00
_cell.angle_gamma   90.00
#
_symmetry.space_group_name_H-M   'P 1'
#
loop_
_entity.id
_entity.type
_entity.pdbx_description
1 polymer ?
#
loop_
_entity_poly.entity_id
_entity_poly.type
_entity_poly.pdbx_seq_one_letter_code
_entity_poly.pdbx_strand_id
1 'polypeptide(L)'
;MDFVRKVDGEVKVLAGIVPVVSARMAEYMNENVPGIFVPQDIIDEMKGVPKGKRVKKGIEVAARIIRKIKEEKICDGVHIMFIGREERIPEILEAAELL
;
A
#
# COMPACT_ATOMS: atom_id res chain seq x y z
N MET A 1 -9.81 -7.56 -7.04
CA MET A 1 -9.42 -8.97 -6.85
C MET A 1 -9.75 -9.85 -8.04
N ASP A 2 -10.63 -9.40 -8.95
CA ASP A 2 -11.03 -10.21 -10.11
C ASP A 2 -9.89 -10.57 -11.07
N PHE A 3 -8.81 -9.80 -11.08
CA PHE A 3 -7.60 -10.17 -11.83
C PHE A 3 -6.96 -11.44 -11.27
N VAL A 4 -6.69 -11.48 -9.95
CA VAL A 4 -5.98 -12.62 -9.34
C VAL A 4 -6.80 -13.91 -9.47
N ARG A 5 -8.13 -13.83 -9.29
CA ARG A 5 -9.04 -14.97 -9.47
C ARG A 5 -8.98 -15.59 -10.87
N LYS A 6 -8.59 -14.84 -11.90
CA LYS A 6 -8.50 -15.35 -13.29
C LYS A 6 -7.23 -16.16 -13.55
N VAL A 7 -6.22 -16.04 -12.70
CA VAL A 7 -4.89 -16.65 -12.88
C VAL A 7 -4.47 -17.50 -11.68
N ASP A 8 -5.40 -17.70 -10.73
CA ASP A 8 -5.15 -18.41 -9.49
C ASP A 8 -4.78 -19.87 -9.77
N GLY A 9 -3.67 -20.33 -9.18
CA GLY A 9 -3.10 -21.66 -9.40
C GLY A 9 -2.30 -21.83 -10.70
N GLU A 10 -2.35 -20.90 -11.65
CA GLU A 10 -1.57 -20.97 -12.90
C GLU A 10 -0.19 -20.31 -12.76
N VAL A 11 -0.12 -19.17 -12.05
CA VAL A 11 1.11 -18.39 -11.86
C VAL A 11 1.17 -17.80 -10.45
N LYS A 12 2.38 -17.39 -10.04
CA LYS A 12 2.58 -16.63 -8.80
C LYS A 12 2.29 -15.16 -9.02
N VAL A 13 1.51 -14.55 -8.13
CA VAL A 13 1.11 -13.14 -8.22
C VAL A 13 1.63 -12.37 -7.00
N LEU A 14 2.26 -11.22 -7.27
CA LEU A 14 2.68 -10.28 -6.23
C LEU A 14 1.79 -9.04 -6.26
N ALA A 15 1.28 -8.62 -5.11
CA ALA A 15 0.60 -7.33 -4.99
C ALA A 15 1.64 -6.20 -4.94
N GLY A 16 1.56 -5.24 -5.86
CA GLY A 16 2.36 -4.01 -5.80
C GLY A 16 1.85 -3.06 -4.72
N ILE A 17 2.73 -2.62 -3.83
CA ILE A 17 2.42 -1.71 -2.72
C ILE A 17 3.25 -0.43 -2.85
N VAL A 18 2.58 0.70 -3.06
CA VAL A 18 3.18 2.04 -3.02
C VAL A 18 2.61 2.77 -1.80
N PRO A 19 3.38 2.96 -0.73
CA PRO A 19 2.91 3.70 0.45
C PRO A 19 2.62 5.16 0.11
N VAL A 20 1.38 5.59 0.38
CA VAL A 20 0.97 7.00 0.27
C VAL A 20 1.21 7.67 1.62
N VAL A 21 1.93 8.80 1.63
CA VAL A 21 2.26 9.53 2.88
C VAL A 21 1.50 10.84 3.05
N SER A 22 0.69 11.27 2.08
CA SER A 22 -0.12 12.49 2.21
C SER A 22 -1.33 12.50 1.29
N ALA A 23 -2.36 13.27 1.66
CA ALA A 23 -3.54 13.46 0.85
C ALA A 23 -3.19 14.02 -0.54
N ARG A 24 -2.34 15.05 -0.58
CA ARG A 24 -1.85 15.64 -1.84
C ARG A 24 -1.18 14.62 -2.76
N MET A 25 -0.41 13.67 -2.19
CA MET A 25 0.22 12.60 -2.97
C MET A 25 -0.85 11.66 -3.55
N ALA A 26 -1.84 11.25 -2.76
CA ALA A 26 -2.94 10.41 -3.25
C ALA A 26 -3.78 11.10 -4.33
N GLU A 27 -4.14 12.37 -4.10
CA GLU A 27 -4.89 13.18 -5.07
C GLU A 27 -4.11 13.29 -6.39
N TYR A 28 -2.81 13.59 -6.32
CA TYR A 28 -1.94 13.61 -7.49
C TYR A 28 -1.91 12.26 -8.22
N MET A 29 -1.82 11.14 -7.48
CA MET A 29 -1.82 9.80 -8.07
C MET A 29 -3.11 9.51 -8.84
N ASN A 30 -4.27 9.90 -8.30
CA ASN A 30 -5.56 9.75 -8.98
C ASN A 30 -5.67 10.61 -10.25
N GLU A 31 -5.17 11.85 -10.19
CA GLU A 31 -5.30 12.80 -11.29
C GLU A 31 -4.29 12.55 -12.43
N ASN A 32 -3.09 12.06 -12.10
CA ASN A 32 -1.95 12.10 -13.02
C ASN A 32 -1.34 10.74 -13.35
N VAL A 33 -1.73 9.64 -12.67
CA VAL A 33 -1.17 8.32 -12.94
C VAL A 33 -2.23 7.38 -13.52
N PRO A 34 -2.18 7.09 -14.83
CA PRO A 34 -3.15 6.22 -15.47
C PRO A 34 -3.23 4.84 -14.81
N GLY A 35 -4.46 4.38 -14.55
CA GLY A 35 -4.71 3.08 -13.95
C GLY A 35 -4.50 3.00 -12.43
N ILE A 36 -4.12 4.10 -11.77
CA ILE A 36 -4.13 4.18 -10.31
C ILE A 36 -5.47 4.72 -9.81
N PHE A 37 -5.95 4.12 -8.73
CA PHE A 37 -7.08 4.61 -7.96
C PHE A 37 -6.76 4.47 -6.45
N VAL A 38 -6.71 5.60 -5.76
CA VAL A 38 -6.61 5.71 -4.31
C VAL A 38 -8.01 6.01 -3.77
N PRO A 39 -8.58 5.12 -2.93
CA PRO A 39 -9.88 5.30 -2.32
C PRO A 39 -10.00 6.59 -1.48
N GLN A 40 -11.18 7.22 -1.48
CA GLN A 40 -11.41 8.50 -0.82
C GLN A 40 -11.21 8.44 0.71
N ASP A 41 -11.54 7.32 1.34
CA ASP A 41 -11.31 7.07 2.77
C ASP A 41 -9.82 7.12 3.14
N ILE A 42 -8.94 6.62 2.27
CA ILE A 42 -7.48 6.73 2.45
C ILE A 42 -7.03 8.18 2.28
N ILE A 43 -7.57 8.92 1.32
CA ILE A 43 -7.26 10.35 1.13
C ILE A 43 -7.63 11.14 2.38
N ASP A 44 -8.84 10.91 2.90
CA ASP A 44 -9.37 11.62 4.06
C ASP A 44 -8.63 11.24 5.35
N GLU A 45 -8.26 9.96 5.52
CA GLU A 45 -7.35 9.52 6.60
C GLU A 45 -6.04 10.31 6.56
N MET A 46 -5.50 10.57 5.37
CA MET A 46 -4.24 11.33 5.20
C MET A 46 -4.38 12.84 5.41
N LYS A 47 -5.55 13.44 5.17
CA LYS A 47 -5.79 14.89 5.37
C LYS A 47 -5.64 15.29 6.84
N GLY A 48 -6.09 14.44 7.75
CA GLY A 48 -6.02 14.68 9.20
C GLY A 48 -4.63 14.55 9.83
N VAL A 49 -3.59 14.19 9.05
CA VAL A 49 -2.29 13.78 9.61
C VAL A 49 -1.29 14.94 9.61
N PRO A 50 -0.75 15.32 10.78
CA PRO A 50 0.30 16.34 10.88
C PRO A 50 1.54 15.97 10.07
N LYS A 51 2.22 16.96 9.48
CA LYS A 51 3.37 16.75 8.58
C LYS A 51 4.43 15.80 9.14
N GLY A 52 4.76 15.90 10.43
CA GLY A 52 5.74 15.03 11.09
C GLY A 52 5.32 13.57 11.29
N LYS A 53 4.02 13.24 11.15
CA LYS A 53 3.47 11.89 11.35
C LYS A 53 3.06 11.18 10.05
N ARG A 54 3.18 11.88 8.92
CA ARG A 54 2.73 11.43 7.59
C ARG A 54 3.38 10.13 7.11
N VAL A 55 4.70 10.02 7.27
CA VAL A 55 5.44 8.81 6.89
C VAL A 55 4.98 7.62 7.73
N LYS A 56 4.90 7.79 9.05
CA LYS A 56 4.40 6.76 9.96
C LYS A 56 2.99 6.31 9.58
N LYS A 57 2.08 7.25 9.29
CA LYS A 57 0.73 6.92 8.83
C LYS A 57 0.74 6.14 7.50
N GLY A 58 1.58 6.53 6.53
CA GLY A 58 1.72 5.79 5.27
C GLY A 58 2.19 4.35 5.49
N ILE A 59 3.13 4.14 6.42
CA ILE A 59 3.59 2.81 6.85
C ILE A 59 2.43 2.02 7.46
N GLU A 60 1.67 2.60 8.40
CA GLU A 60 0.50 1.97 9.03
C GLU A 60 -0.54 1.51 7.99
N VAL A 61 -0.85 2.36 7.01
CA VAL A 61 -1.80 2.06 5.94
C VAL A 61 -1.29 0.95 5.02
N ALA A 62 -0.02 1.02 4.59
CA ALA A 62 0.59 -0.02 3.77
C ALA A 62 0.60 -1.37 4.48
N ALA A 63 1.01 -1.40 5.76
CA ALA A 63 1.01 -2.60 6.58
C ALA A 63 -0.39 -3.18 6.76
N ARG A 64 -1.41 -2.35 6.99
CA ARG A 64 -2.81 -2.77 7.07
C ARG A 64 -3.28 -3.46 5.78
N ILE A 65 -2.91 -2.93 4.62
CA ILE A 65 -3.24 -3.54 3.31
C ILE A 65 -2.49 -4.87 3.14
N ILE A 66 -1.20 -4.93 3.49
CA ILE A 66 -0.39 -6.15 3.40
C ILE A 66 -0.97 -7.27 4.28
N ARG A 67 -1.34 -6.96 5.54
CA ARG A 67 -1.98 -7.94 6.43
C ARG A 67 -3.28 -8.48 5.84
N LYS A 68 -4.13 -7.60 5.31
CA LYS A 68 -5.36 -8.03 4.61
C LYS A 68 -5.08 -8.96 3.43
N ILE A 69 -4.07 -8.64 2.61
CA ILE A 69 -3.65 -9.50 1.49
C ILE A 69 -3.21 -10.89 1.96
N LYS A 70 -2.45 -10.95 3.06
CA LYS A 70 -1.99 -12.20 3.67
C LYS A 70 -3.15 -13.01 4.28
N GLU A 71 -3.98 -12.36 5.09
CA GLU A 71 -5.11 -12.99 5.80
C GLU A 71 -6.15 -13.55 4.84
N GLU A 72 -6.51 -12.79 3.80
CA GLU A 72 -7.48 -13.18 2.79
C GLU A 72 -6.86 -14.03 1.67
N LYS A 73 -5.56 -14.36 1.76
CA LYS A 73 -4.79 -15.14 0.78
C LYS A 73 -5.01 -14.65 -0.67
N ILE A 74 -4.96 -13.33 -0.85
CA ILE A 74 -5.28 -12.71 -2.15
C ILE A 74 -4.16 -12.92 -3.16
N CYS A 75 -2.89 -12.83 -2.72
CA CYS A 75 -1.69 -12.94 -3.57
C CYS A 75 -0.63 -13.81 -2.87
N ASP A 76 0.32 -14.35 -3.62
CA ASP A 76 1.43 -15.16 -3.09
C ASP A 76 2.50 -14.33 -2.36
N GLY A 77 2.50 -13.01 -2.57
CA GLY A 77 3.43 -12.09 -1.91
C GLY A 77 3.16 -10.63 -2.24
N VAL A 78 4.09 -9.76 -1.82
CA VAL A 78 4.01 -8.31 -2.03
C VAL A 78 5.33 -7.77 -2.59
N HIS A 79 5.22 -6.82 -3.52
CA HIS A 79 6.33 -6.02 -4.02
C HIS A 79 6.18 -4.59 -3.49
N ILE A 80 7.07 -4.17 -2.59
CA ILE A 80 6.98 -2.87 -1.90
C ILE A 80 7.87 -1.85 -2.62
N MET A 81 7.28 -0.73 -3.04
CA MET A 81 7.96 0.38 -3.71
C MET A 81 7.80 1.65 -2.87
N PHE A 82 8.73 1.88 -1.92
CA PHE A 82 8.74 3.10 -1.10
C PHE A 82 9.77 4.11 -1.61
N ILE A 83 9.46 4.73 -2.74
CA ILE A 83 10.38 5.57 -3.52
C ILE A 83 11.00 6.67 -2.65
N GLY A 84 12.33 6.67 -2.56
CA GLY A 84 13.13 7.65 -1.80
C GLY A 84 13.02 7.50 -0.28
N ARG A 85 12.50 6.36 0.20
CA ARG A 85 12.35 5.98 1.62
C ARG A 85 12.55 4.47 1.81
N GLU A 86 13.37 3.86 0.96
CA GLU A 86 13.61 2.42 0.93
C GLU A 86 14.18 1.91 2.26
N GLU A 87 14.90 2.75 3.01
CA GLU A 87 15.41 2.45 4.34
C GLU A 87 14.32 2.11 5.36
N ARG A 88 13.06 2.49 5.08
CA ARG A 88 11.91 2.27 5.98
C ARG A 88 11.10 1.02 5.65
N ILE A 89 11.51 0.24 4.65
CA ILE A 89 10.84 -1.03 4.32
C ILE A 89 10.77 -1.96 5.56
N PRO A 90 11.82 -2.10 6.40
CA PRO A 90 11.71 -2.90 7.64
C PRO A 90 10.57 -2.46 8.56
N GLU A 91 10.34 -1.14 8.72
CA GLU A 91 9.23 -0.62 9.54
C GLU A 91 7.85 -1.08 8.99
N ILE A 92 7.71 -1.20 7.66
CA ILE A 92 6.48 -1.71 7.03
C ILE A 92 6.31 -3.20 7.32
N LEU A 93 7.39 -3.97 7.22
CA LEU A 93 7.38 -5.42 7.44
C LEU A 93 7.08 -5.76 8.90
N GLU A 94 7.70 -5.08 9.86
CA GLU A 94 7.41 -5.19 11.29
C GLU A 94 5.95 -4.83 11.57
N ALA A 95 5.47 -3.68 11.07
CA ALA A 95 4.08 -3.27 11.24
C ALA A 95 3.09 -4.26 10.58
N ALA A 96 3.51 -4.99 9.54
CA ALA A 96 2.72 -6.00 8.85
C ALA A 96 2.83 -7.40 9.48
N GLU A 97 3.56 -7.56 10.59
CA GLU A 97 3.80 -8.84 11.27
C GLU A 97 4.46 -9.87 10.33
N LEU A 98 5.47 -9.40 9.57
CA LEU A 98 6.29 -10.20 8.67
C LEU A 98 7.75 -10.32 9.14
N LEU A 99 8.16 -9.51 10.12
CA LEU A 99 9.43 -9.53 10.85
C LEU A 99 9.13 -9.36 12.34
#